data_AF-A0A258PZ80-F1
#
_entry.id   AF-A0A258PZ80-F1
#
_cell.length_a   1.000
_cell.length_b   1.000
_cell.length_c   1.000
_cell.angle_alpha   90.00
_cell.angle_beta   90.00
_cell.angle_gamma   90.00
#
_symmetry.space_group_name_H-M   'P 1'
#
loop_
_entity.id
_entity.type
_entity.pdbx_description
1 polymer ?
#
loop_
_entity_poly.entity_id
_entity_poly.type
_entity_poly.pdbx_seq_one_letter_code
_entity_poly.pdbx_strand_id
1 'polypeptide(L)'
;QIDTSNFVNEWVDATGIWSEGAMTVANRNRIKAIRVAVIARNALQERVAVSQNCDGGVAGLARVCIWNDTTNVNLTANNNWQNYRYKVYETVVPLRNVLWNRIAFCGGAPC
;
A
#
# COMPACT_ATOMS: atom_id res chain seq x y z
N GLN A 1 10.33 19.32 16.31
CA GLN A 1 10.21 20.32 15.24
C GLN A 1 9.14 19.86 14.27
N ILE A 2 8.10 20.67 14.05
CA ILE A 2 7.14 20.45 12.97
C ILE A 2 7.83 20.94 11.69
N ASP A 3 8.01 20.04 10.72
CA ASP A 3 8.59 20.37 9.42
C ASP A 3 7.63 21.29 8.66
N THR A 4 8.08 22.50 8.34
CA THR A 4 7.28 23.56 7.72
C THR A 4 7.30 23.49 6.19
N SER A 5 8.03 22.54 5.60
CA SER A 5 8.21 22.42 4.15
C SER A 5 7.20 21.46 3.52
N ASN A 6 6.37 21.98 2.60
CA ASN A 6 5.38 21.20 1.86
C ASN A 6 5.91 20.58 0.55
N PHE A 7 7.19 20.76 0.23
CA PHE A 7 7.78 20.19 -0.97
C PHE A 7 7.92 18.67 -0.86
N VAL A 8 7.60 17.97 -1.96
CA VAL A 8 7.87 16.54 -2.12
C VAL A 8 9.17 16.44 -2.88
N ASN A 9 10.24 16.09 -2.18
CA ASN A 9 11.55 15.93 -2.81
C ASN A 9 11.69 14.55 -3.46
N GLU A 10 11.07 13.53 -2.86
CA GLU A 10 11.15 12.14 -3.31
C GLU A 10 9.93 11.34 -2.84
N TRP A 11 9.52 10.37 -3.65
CA TRP A 11 8.58 9.34 -3.26
C TRP A 11 9.37 8.09 -2.86
N VAL A 12 9.13 7.61 -1.65
CA VAL A 12 9.82 6.46 -1.08
C VAL A 12 8.79 5.42 -0.65
N ASP A 13 9.13 4.14 -0.82
CA ASP A 13 8.31 3.05 -0.31
C ASP A 13 8.27 3.06 1.23
N ALA A 14 7.23 2.44 1.80
CA ALA A 14 7.02 2.36 3.25
C ALA A 14 7.95 1.32 3.92
N THR A 15 9.26 1.41 3.67
CA THR A 15 10.30 0.52 4.17
C THR A 15 11.32 1.28 5.03
N GLY A 16 12.16 0.55 5.77
CA GLY A 16 13.19 1.14 6.62
C GLY A 16 12.61 2.08 7.69
N ILE A 17 12.99 3.36 7.64
CA ILE A 17 12.55 4.41 8.58
C ILE A 17 11.03 4.70 8.49
N TRP A 18 10.40 4.29 7.38
CA TRP A 18 8.95 4.42 7.14
C TRP A 18 8.15 3.16 7.48
N SER A 19 8.81 2.11 8.00
CA SER A 19 8.16 0.88 8.44
C SER A 19 7.45 1.04 9.78
N GLU A 20 6.48 0.16 10.06
CA GLU A 20 5.69 0.16 11.30
C GLU A 20 6.57 0.24 12.58
N GLY A 21 7.65 -0.56 12.63
CA GLY A 21 8.54 -0.64 13.80
C GLY A 21 9.48 0.56 13.99
N ALA A 22 9.73 1.36 12.96
CA ALA A 22 10.63 2.51 12.99
C ALA A 22 9.90 3.86 12.96
N MET A 23 8.56 3.85 12.95
CA MET A 23 7.75 5.02 12.69
C MET A 23 7.64 5.94 13.91
N THR A 24 8.43 7.01 13.91
CA THR A 24 8.32 8.11 14.88
C THR A 24 7.14 9.02 14.55
N VAL A 25 6.69 9.81 15.54
CA VAL A 25 5.65 10.85 15.33
C VAL A 25 6.09 11.86 14.26
N ALA A 26 7.38 12.20 14.20
CA ALA A 26 7.92 13.11 13.20
C ALA A 26 7.83 12.55 11.78
N ASN A 27 8.10 11.25 11.59
CA ASN A 27 8.01 10.60 10.28
C ASN A 27 6.55 10.39 9.86
N ARG A 28 5.66 10.04 10.79
CA ARG A 28 4.23 9.87 10.50
C ARG A 28 3.60 11.12 9.89
N ASN A 29 3.96 12.30 10.39
CA ASN A 29 3.44 13.58 9.91
C ASN A 29 3.93 13.95 8.49
N ARG A 30 4.94 13.25 7.95
CA ARG A 30 5.49 13.47 6.61
C ARG A 30 4.84 12.61 5.53
N ILE A 31 3.92 11.71 5.89
CA ILE A 31 3.21 10.83 4.96
C ILE A 31 2.20 11.65 4.15
N LYS A 32 2.44 11.78 2.84
CA LYS A 32 1.61 12.58 1.92
C LYS A 32 0.69 11.75 1.03
N ALA A 33 0.94 10.45 0.88
CA ALA A 33 0.08 9.55 0.14
C ALA A 33 0.09 8.16 0.77
N ILE A 34 -0.96 7.39 0.49
CA ILE A 34 -1.09 6.01 0.91
C ILE A 34 -1.35 5.18 -0.35
N ARG A 35 -0.65 4.07 -0.48
CA ARG A 35 -0.95 3.05 -1.48
C ARG A 35 -1.86 2.00 -0.85
N VAL A 36 -2.98 1.70 -1.50
CA VAL A 36 -3.95 0.71 -1.03
C VAL A 36 -4.08 -0.38 -2.08
N ALA A 37 -4.00 -1.64 -1.63
CA ALA A 37 -4.28 -2.81 -2.44
C ALA A 37 -5.54 -3.49 -1.89
N VAL A 38 -6.51 -3.72 -2.77
CA VAL A 38 -7.74 -4.46 -2.46
C VAL A 38 -7.76 -5.74 -3.28
N ILE A 39 -7.92 -6.86 -2.61
CA ILE A 39 -7.94 -8.18 -3.23
C ILE A 39 -9.37 -8.69 -3.17
N ALA A 40 -10.01 -8.73 -4.32
CA ALA A 40 -11.34 -9.28 -4.46
C ALA A 40 -11.24 -10.76 -4.82
N ARG A 41 -11.98 -11.61 -4.09
CA ARG A 41 -12.17 -13.02 -4.45
C ARG A 41 -13.48 -13.20 -5.21
N ASN A 42 -13.49 -14.11 -6.18
CA ASN A 42 -14.76 -14.61 -6.70
C ASN A 42 -15.48 -15.45 -5.62
N ALA A 43 -16.82 -15.48 -5.65
CA ALA A 43 -17.62 -16.27 -4.71
C ALA A 43 -17.62 -17.77 -5.04
N LEU A 44 -17.44 -18.11 -6.32
CA LEU A 44 -17.38 -19.50 -6.78
C LEU A 44 -15.99 -20.09 -6.60
N GLN A 45 -15.96 -21.27 -5.99
CA GLN A 45 -14.75 -22.08 -5.84
C GLN A 45 -14.59 -23.00 -7.05
N GLU A 46 -13.37 -23.08 -7.56
CA GLU A 46 -13.00 -24.02 -8.62
C GLU A 46 -12.67 -25.40 -8.03
N ARG A 47 -12.83 -26.46 -8.84
CA ARG A 47 -12.51 -27.83 -8.40
C ARG A 47 -11.01 -28.06 -8.26
N VAL A 48 -10.21 -27.28 -8.98
CA VAL A 48 -8.75 -27.37 -9.01
C VAL A 48 -8.13 -26.07 -8.49
N ALA A 49 -6.86 -26.13 -8.12
CA ALA A 49 -6.10 -24.92 -7.84
C ALA A 49 -6.00 -24.08 -9.11
N VAL A 50 -6.36 -22.80 -9.00
CA VAL A 50 -6.28 -21.81 -10.08
C VAL A 50 -5.40 -20.62 -9.72
N SER A 51 -5.09 -20.47 -8.44
CA SER A 51 -4.29 -19.39 -7.89
C SER A 51 -3.13 -19.93 -7.07
N GLN A 52 -2.04 -19.18 -7.05
CA GLN A 52 -0.83 -19.47 -6.30
C GLN A 52 -0.31 -18.20 -5.62
N ASN A 53 0.61 -18.37 -4.68
CA ASN A 53 1.31 -17.25 -4.05
C ASN A 53 2.14 -16.52 -5.08
N CYS A 54 2.59 -15.32 -4.72
CA CYS A 54 3.40 -14.50 -5.60
C CYS A 54 4.75 -15.15 -5.96
N ASP A 55 5.33 -15.88 -5.01
CA ASP A 55 6.55 -16.68 -5.19
C ASP A 55 6.32 -18.02 -5.93
N GLY A 56 5.09 -18.32 -6.31
CA GLY A 56 4.70 -19.56 -6.99
C GLY A 56 5.24 -19.66 -8.42
N GLY A 57 5.92 -20.77 -8.72
CA GLY A 57 6.51 -21.06 -10.04
C GLY A 57 5.63 -21.90 -10.98
N VAL A 58 4.41 -22.26 -10.59
CA VAL A 58 3.59 -23.21 -11.35
C VAL A 58 3.01 -22.51 -12.58
N ALA A 59 3.32 -23.04 -13.77
CA ALA A 59 2.81 -22.49 -15.02
C ALA A 59 1.28 -22.65 -15.11
N GLY A 60 0.60 -21.59 -15.56
CA GLY A 60 -0.85 -21.59 -15.78
C GLY A 60 -1.71 -21.21 -14.56
N LEU A 61 -1.13 -21.06 -13.37
CA LEU A 61 -1.84 -20.55 -12.19
C LEU A 61 -1.69 -19.03 -12.07
N ALA A 62 -2.76 -18.34 -11.72
CA ALA A 62 -2.74 -16.91 -11.46
C ALA A 62 -1.98 -16.62 -10.15
N ARG A 63 -1.03 -15.67 -10.19
CA ARG A 63 -0.31 -15.25 -8.99
C ARG A 63 -1.09 -14.17 -8.26
N VAL A 64 -1.23 -14.32 -6.94
CA VAL A 64 -1.83 -13.29 -6.10
C VAL A 64 -0.72 -12.49 -5.45
N CYS A 65 -0.39 -11.37 -6.09
CA CYS A 65 0.64 -10.46 -5.62
C CYS A 65 0.08 -9.07 -5.40
N ILE A 66 0.76 -8.30 -4.55
CA ILE A 66 0.62 -6.85 -4.49
C ILE A 66 1.98 -6.20 -4.77
N TRP A 67 1.93 -4.94 -5.15
CA TRP A 67 3.06 -4.06 -5.38
C TRP A 67 4.00 -4.55 -6.47
N ASN A 68 3.49 -4.64 -7.70
CA ASN A 68 4.28 -5.06 -8.88
C ASN A 68 4.92 -6.44 -8.71
N ASP A 69 4.12 -7.41 -8.25
CA ASP A 69 4.53 -8.81 -8.12
C ASP A 69 5.68 -9.09 -7.14
N THR A 70 5.84 -8.24 -6.12
CA THR A 70 6.94 -8.38 -5.15
C THR A 70 6.50 -8.94 -3.81
N THR A 71 5.24 -8.76 -3.42
CA THR A 71 4.79 -9.00 -2.05
C THR A 71 3.70 -10.06 -1.99
N ASN A 72 3.94 -11.09 -1.18
CA ASN A 72 2.97 -12.13 -0.86
C ASN A 72 1.88 -11.62 0.07
N VAL A 73 0.65 -12.10 -0.16
CA VAL A 73 -0.50 -11.81 0.69
C VAL A 73 -0.81 -13.05 1.51
N ASN A 74 -1.01 -12.87 2.82
CA ASN A 74 -1.42 -13.98 3.67
C ASN A 74 -2.91 -14.29 3.48
N LEU A 75 -3.22 -15.38 2.78
CA LEU A 75 -4.58 -15.88 2.52
C LEU A 75 -4.87 -17.19 3.28
N THR A 76 -3.99 -17.58 4.20
CA THR A 76 -4.04 -18.89 4.89
C THR A 76 -5.23 -19.05 5.83
N ALA A 77 -5.98 -17.98 6.12
CA ALA A 77 -7.23 -18.04 6.88
C ALA A 77 -8.30 -18.95 6.25
N ASN A 78 -8.18 -19.30 4.96
CA ASN A 78 -9.02 -20.29 4.30
C ASN A 78 -8.13 -21.39 3.69
N ASN A 79 -8.30 -22.64 4.12
CA ASN A 79 -7.49 -23.77 3.63
C ASN A 79 -7.54 -23.96 2.11
N ASN A 80 -8.64 -23.60 1.44
CA ASN A 80 -8.83 -23.82 0.00
C ASN A 80 -8.70 -22.53 -0.82
N TRP A 81 -7.97 -21.53 -0.33
CA TRP A 81 -7.83 -20.23 -1.00
C TRP A 81 -7.31 -20.34 -2.45
N GLN A 82 -6.46 -21.32 -2.74
CA GLN A 82 -5.89 -21.58 -4.08
C GLN A 82 -6.94 -21.89 -5.16
N ASN A 83 -8.13 -22.33 -4.76
CA ASN A 83 -9.22 -22.67 -5.67
C ASN A 83 -10.10 -21.47 -6.04
N TYR A 84 -9.80 -20.29 -5.52
CA TYR A 84 -10.53 -19.06 -5.86
C TYR A 84 -9.74 -18.26 -6.88
N ARG A 85 -10.46 -17.58 -7.79
CA ARG A 85 -9.86 -16.56 -8.66
C ARG A 85 -9.86 -15.22 -7.95
N TYR A 86 -8.72 -14.55 -8.00
CA TYR A 86 -8.53 -13.25 -7.39
C TYR A 86 -8.34 -12.17 -8.42
N LYS A 87 -8.76 -10.96 -8.08
CA LYS A 87 -8.41 -9.75 -8.80
C LYS A 87 -7.87 -8.72 -7.81
N VAL A 88 -6.68 -8.23 -8.09
CA VAL A 88 -5.98 -7.25 -7.27
C VAL A 88 -6.21 -5.87 -7.88
N TYR A 89 -6.66 -4.93 -7.06
CA TYR A 89 -6.83 -3.53 -7.42
C TYR A 89 -5.88 -2.71 -6.58
N GLU A 90 -5.00 -1.97 -7.24
CA GLU A 90 -4.02 -1.11 -6.58
C GLU A 90 -4.30 0.34 -6.93
N THR A 91 -4.22 1.21 -5.91
CA THR A 91 -4.37 2.65 -6.11
C THR A 91 -3.48 3.42 -5.15
N VAL A 92 -3.00 4.57 -5.59
CA VAL A 92 -2.26 5.53 -4.76
C VAL A 92 -3.19 6.70 -4.50
N VAL A 93 -3.53 6.91 -3.23
CA VAL A 93 -4.42 7.98 -2.79
C VAL A 93 -3.60 9.06 -2.07
N PRO A 94 -3.49 10.27 -2.63
CA PRO A 94 -2.83 11.38 -1.93
C PRO A 94 -3.72 11.94 -0.80
N LEU A 95 -3.11 12.30 0.32
CA LEU A 95 -3.80 12.86 1.48
C LEU A 95 -3.92 14.38 1.35
N ARG A 96 -5.13 14.84 1.00
CA ARG A 96 -5.44 16.26 0.78
C ARG A 96 -5.14 17.15 1.99
N ASN A 97 -5.43 16.68 3.21
CA ASN A 97 -5.25 17.48 4.43
C ASN A 97 -3.78 17.72 4.79
N VAL A 98 -2.87 16.81 4.42
CA VAL A 98 -1.43 16.97 4.68
C VAL A 98 -0.80 17.93 3.68
N LEU A 99 -1.28 17.96 2.43
CA LEU A 99 -0.79 18.86 1.39
C LEU A 99 -1.27 20.31 1.57
N TRP A 100 -2.40 20.53 2.24
CA TRP A 100 -3.04 21.84 2.35
C TRP A 100 -3.00 22.43 3.76
N ASN A 101 -2.24 21.85 4.69
CA ASN A 101 -2.08 22.45 6.00
C ASN A 101 -1.29 23.76 5.86
N ARG A 102 -2.04 24.86 5.89
CA ARG A 102 -1.60 26.23 5.69
C ARG A 102 -0.62 26.61 6.79
N ILE A 103 0.59 27.03 6.42
CA ILE A 103 1.09 28.25 7.03
C ILE A 103 0.20 29.34 6.45
N ALA A 104 -0.65 29.94 7.28
CA ALA A 104 -1.24 31.21 6.92
C ALA A 104 -0.07 32.21 6.90
N PHE A 105 0.37 32.62 5.71
CA PHE A 105 1.28 33.74 5.61
C PHE A 105 0.46 35.01 5.81
N CYS A 106 0.44 35.53 7.04
CA CYS A 106 0.03 36.91 7.26
C CYS A 106 1.19 37.80 6.81
N GLY A 107 1.11 38.36 5.60
CA GLY A 107 2.07 39.37 5.16
C GLY A 107 3.51 38.86 4.95
N GLY A 108 3.68 37.62 4.49
CA GLY A 108 5.00 37.11 4.07
C GLY A 108 5.88 36.52 5.17
N ALA A 109 5.38 36.40 6.41
CA ALA A 109 6.02 35.65 7.48
C ALA A 109 5.09 34.54 8.02
N PRO A 110 5.63 33.41 8.52
CA PRO A 110 4.83 32.41 9.22
C PRO A 110 4.37 33.00 10.56
N CYS A 111 3.06 33.11 10.76
CA CYS A 111 2.43 33.40 12.05
C CYS A 111 1.78 32.14 12.61
#